data_AF-A0A2T2TBL5-F1
#
_entry.id   AF-A0A2T2TBL5-F1
#
_cell.length_a   1.000
_cell.length_b   1.000
_cell.length_c   1.000
_cell.angle_alpha   90.00
_cell.angle_beta   90.00
_cell.angle_gamma   90.00
#
_symmetry.space_group_name_H-M   'P 1'
#
loop_
_entity.id
_entity.type
_entity.pdbx_description
1 polymer ?
#
loop_
_entity_poly.entity_id
_entity_poly.type
_entity_poly.pdbx_seq_one_letter_code
_entity_poly.pdbx_strand_id
1 'polypeptide(L)'
;MTNKEIGSVLQQTADLIELTDGNPHRARAFSRAARSLEDLDEDVEDRVDAGTLTEIGGIGDAMAEHVTDVLTTGTFDLHDELLNAIPPGLLDVLRVKGLGTKRTRRLWTELNVTSLDDLEHAAETDRITQLDGFGAKTQSNILDNVRRLRTYDSQWRLADAWSSVNSVLAELRTFDAVERAERSGALRRHAETVERADILVATTDGEAVQEVLNDHVSEPVHERDGQLATTLTDGLPLHVHTCSPFTFGTTWWRTTSSDAHRNAFTETYGPPGDHETEDALYAAADVPVIPPELREGRGELHAATQDDLPGLLSTEDLEGCLHNHSTYSDGADSLSTMAEATRDLGFSYFGICDHSQSLQIADGLSPDEVRKQHEEVQALNGTFSDDFRVYHGIESDILRD
;
A
#
# COMPACT_ATOMS: atom_id res chain seq x y z
N MET A 1 -14.71 -15.29 -2.66
CA MET A 1 -14.53 -14.16 -1.71
C MET A 1 -14.07 -14.76 -0.40
N THR A 2 -13.22 -14.08 0.34
CA THR A 2 -12.76 -14.56 1.66
C THR A 2 -13.81 -14.31 2.73
N ASN A 3 -13.77 -15.09 3.83
CA ASN A 3 -14.62 -14.87 5.01
C ASN A 3 -14.57 -13.41 5.51
N LYS A 4 -13.38 -12.81 5.46
CA LYS A 4 -13.13 -11.42 5.86
C LYS A 4 -13.81 -10.41 4.94
N GLU A 5 -13.83 -10.65 3.62
CA GLU A 5 -14.54 -9.79 2.67
C GLU A 5 -16.05 -9.81 2.94
N ILE A 6 -16.62 -11.00 3.17
CA ILE A 6 -18.05 -11.15 3.50
C ILE A 6 -18.37 -10.49 4.84
N GLY A 7 -17.54 -10.74 5.86
CA GLY A 7 -17.65 -10.11 7.18
C GLY A 7 -17.63 -8.58 7.09
N SER A 8 -16.75 -8.02 6.25
CA SER A 8 -16.67 -6.58 6.01
C SER A 8 -17.97 -6.01 5.42
N VAL A 9 -18.61 -6.70 4.47
CA VAL A 9 -19.91 -6.27 3.91
C VAL A 9 -20.98 -6.26 5.00
N LEU A 10 -21.08 -7.32 5.81
CA LEU A 10 -22.06 -7.39 6.91
C LEU A 10 -21.81 -6.34 8.00
N GLN A 11 -20.55 -6.09 8.36
CA GLN A 11 -20.19 -5.06 9.32
C GLN A 11 -20.53 -3.66 8.77
N GLN A 12 -20.28 -3.40 7.49
CA GLN A 12 -20.71 -2.18 6.84
C GLN A 12 -22.24 -2.04 6.84
N THR A 13 -23.01 -3.11 6.59
CA THR A 13 -24.47 -3.08 6.73
C THR A 13 -24.91 -2.73 8.15
N ALA A 14 -24.25 -3.27 9.18
CA ALA A 14 -24.54 -2.91 10.56
C ALA A 14 -24.35 -1.42 10.81
N ASP A 15 -23.25 -0.86 10.31
CA ASP A 15 -22.93 0.56 10.43
C ASP A 15 -23.94 1.44 9.66
N LEU A 16 -24.34 1.01 8.46
CA LEU A 16 -25.36 1.68 7.65
C LEU A 16 -26.74 1.70 8.34
N ILE A 17 -27.14 0.60 8.99
CA ILE A 17 -28.38 0.55 9.79
C ILE A 17 -28.31 1.57 10.93
N GLU A 18 -27.18 1.65 11.65
CA GLU A 18 -27.05 2.63 12.72
C GLU A 18 -26.99 4.08 12.20
N LEU A 19 -26.33 4.30 11.06
CA LEU A 19 -26.24 5.60 10.40
C LEU A 19 -27.59 6.10 9.91
N THR A 20 -28.51 5.21 9.53
CA THR A 20 -29.87 5.56 9.07
C THR A 20 -30.92 5.55 10.19
N ASP A 21 -30.51 5.34 11.45
CA ASP A 21 -31.40 5.19 12.62
C ASP A 21 -32.38 4.02 12.48
N GLY A 22 -31.92 2.96 11.82
CA GLY A 22 -32.60 1.68 11.78
C GLY A 22 -32.55 0.93 13.11
N ASN A 23 -33.17 -0.25 13.15
CA ASN A 23 -33.35 -1.00 14.39
C ASN A 23 -32.00 -1.45 15.01
N PRO A 24 -31.66 -1.04 16.25
CA PRO A 24 -30.39 -1.38 16.89
C PRO A 24 -30.18 -2.88 17.13
N HIS A 25 -31.26 -3.66 17.30
CA HIS A 25 -31.15 -5.12 17.41
C HIS A 25 -30.75 -5.76 16.09
N ARG A 26 -31.19 -5.18 14.96
CA ARG A 26 -30.82 -5.64 13.62
C ARG A 26 -29.35 -5.32 13.32
N ALA A 27 -28.89 -4.09 13.60
CA ALA A 27 -27.48 -3.74 13.46
C ALA A 27 -26.56 -4.68 14.28
N ARG A 28 -26.93 -4.97 15.54
CA ARG A 28 -26.19 -5.94 16.37
C ARG A 28 -26.26 -7.38 15.86
N ALA A 29 -27.28 -7.75 15.09
CA ALA A 29 -27.32 -9.06 14.46
C ALA A 29 -26.25 -9.14 13.35
N PHE A 30 -26.21 -8.15 12.46
CA PHE A 30 -25.20 -8.05 11.39
C PHE A 30 -23.77 -7.97 11.94
N SER A 31 -23.50 -7.11 12.93
CA SER A 31 -22.15 -6.99 13.52
C SER A 31 -21.71 -8.26 14.30
N ARG A 32 -22.66 -9.05 14.80
CA ARG A 32 -22.33 -10.36 15.40
C ARG A 32 -22.03 -11.39 14.33
N ALA A 33 -22.84 -11.45 13.28
CA ALA A 33 -22.60 -12.34 12.14
C ALA A 33 -21.25 -12.04 11.48
N ALA A 34 -20.92 -10.77 11.24
CA ALA A 34 -19.63 -10.34 10.71
C ALA A 34 -18.45 -10.90 11.52
N ARG A 35 -18.48 -10.72 12.85
CA ARG A 35 -17.44 -11.26 13.74
C ARG A 35 -17.37 -12.78 13.71
N SER A 36 -18.51 -13.45 13.74
CA SER A 36 -18.55 -14.91 13.68
C SER A 36 -18.00 -15.46 12.36
N LEU A 37 -18.06 -14.70 11.26
CA LEU A 37 -17.42 -15.06 10.00
C LEU A 37 -15.93 -14.74 9.97
N GLU A 38 -15.52 -13.60 10.52
CA GLU A 38 -14.09 -13.23 10.64
C GLU A 38 -13.31 -14.21 11.52
N ASP A 39 -13.94 -14.73 12.57
CA ASP A 39 -13.37 -15.72 13.49
C ASP A 39 -13.52 -17.18 13.01
N LEU A 40 -14.05 -17.40 11.79
CA LEU A 40 -14.28 -18.75 11.26
C LEU A 40 -13.04 -19.27 10.52
N ASP A 41 -12.51 -20.39 10.99
CA ASP A 41 -11.31 -21.05 10.41
C ASP A 41 -11.59 -21.74 9.06
N GLU A 42 -12.83 -22.15 8.82
CA GLU A 42 -13.27 -22.84 7.60
C GLU A 42 -13.82 -21.85 6.58
N ASP A 43 -13.72 -22.16 5.27
CA ASP A 43 -14.28 -21.29 4.23
C ASP A 43 -15.82 -21.24 4.35
N VAL A 44 -16.37 -20.03 4.29
CA VAL A 44 -17.82 -19.80 4.24
C VAL A 44 -18.44 -20.50 3.03
N GLU A 45 -17.73 -20.61 1.92
CA GLU A 45 -18.20 -21.31 0.71
C GLU A 45 -18.52 -22.78 1.02
N ASP A 46 -17.65 -23.48 1.76
CA ASP A 46 -17.88 -24.88 2.16
C ASP A 46 -19.13 -25.03 3.05
N ARG A 47 -19.37 -24.04 3.92
CA ARG A 47 -20.54 -24.02 4.82
C ARG A 47 -21.84 -23.73 4.08
N VAL A 48 -21.79 -22.90 3.03
CA VAL A 48 -22.92 -22.66 2.11
C VAL A 48 -23.26 -23.95 1.38
N ASP A 49 -22.27 -24.61 0.76
CA ASP A 49 -22.46 -25.84 -0.01
C ASP A 49 -23.00 -26.99 0.85
N ALA A 50 -22.52 -27.10 2.10
CA ALA A 50 -23.01 -28.06 3.07
C ALA A 50 -24.37 -27.70 3.68
N GLY A 51 -24.87 -26.46 3.50
CA GLY A 51 -26.11 -25.97 4.09
C GLY A 51 -26.04 -25.82 5.62
N THR A 52 -24.85 -25.57 6.18
CA THR A 52 -24.59 -25.55 7.63
C THR A 52 -24.31 -24.16 8.20
N LEU A 53 -24.52 -23.09 7.41
CA LEU A 53 -24.31 -21.71 7.86
C LEU A 53 -25.06 -21.35 9.16
N THR A 54 -26.24 -21.91 9.38
CA THR A 54 -27.07 -21.65 10.57
C THR A 54 -26.54 -22.31 11.84
N GLU A 55 -25.55 -23.19 11.73
CA GLU A 55 -24.83 -23.76 12.86
C GLU A 55 -23.81 -22.77 13.44
N ILE A 56 -23.44 -21.73 12.68
CA ILE A 56 -22.51 -20.69 13.11
C ILE A 56 -23.23 -19.77 14.11
N GLY A 57 -22.65 -19.62 15.29
CA GLY A 57 -23.20 -18.79 16.36
C GLY A 57 -23.43 -17.35 15.90
N GLY A 58 -24.68 -16.90 15.87
CA GLY A 58 -25.03 -15.53 15.43
C GLY A 58 -25.59 -15.44 14.01
N ILE A 59 -25.60 -16.55 13.26
CA ILE A 59 -26.19 -16.64 11.92
C ILE A 59 -27.48 -17.47 12.02
N GLY A 60 -28.62 -16.84 11.75
CA GLY A 60 -29.91 -17.52 11.57
C GLY A 60 -30.29 -17.56 10.09
N ASP A 61 -31.44 -18.16 9.76
CA ASP A 61 -31.89 -18.39 8.37
C ASP A 61 -31.77 -17.14 7.46
N ALA A 62 -32.33 -16.01 7.91
CA ALA A 62 -32.27 -14.76 7.15
C ALA A 62 -30.85 -14.19 6.98
N MET A 63 -29.95 -14.45 7.93
CA MET A 63 -28.55 -14.03 7.81
C MET A 63 -27.78 -14.95 6.88
N ALA A 64 -28.09 -16.26 6.89
CA ALA A 64 -27.50 -17.23 5.97
C ALA A 64 -27.86 -16.91 4.51
N GLU A 65 -29.09 -16.45 4.25
CA GLU A 65 -29.49 -15.93 2.93
C GLU A 65 -28.60 -14.75 2.51
N HIS A 66 -28.46 -13.72 3.35
CA HIS A 66 -27.59 -12.57 3.05
C HIS A 66 -26.12 -12.96 2.84
N VAL A 67 -25.58 -13.89 3.63
CA VAL A 67 -24.22 -14.39 3.44
C VAL A 67 -24.06 -15.07 2.07
N THR A 68 -25.05 -15.86 1.67
CA THR A 68 -25.07 -16.53 0.36
C THR A 68 -25.16 -15.52 -0.78
N ASP A 69 -25.97 -14.47 -0.63
CA ASP A 69 -26.09 -13.39 -1.61
C ASP A 69 -24.75 -12.65 -1.79
N VAL A 70 -24.07 -12.32 -0.69
CA VAL A 70 -22.75 -11.68 -0.74
C VAL A 70 -21.73 -12.57 -1.43
N LEU A 71 -21.69 -13.87 -1.10
CA LEU A 71 -20.75 -14.81 -1.72
C LEU A 71 -20.95 -14.91 -3.24
N THR A 72 -22.20 -14.86 -3.71
CA THR A 72 -22.55 -15.07 -5.12
C THR A 72 -22.53 -13.79 -5.96
N THR A 73 -22.89 -12.64 -5.39
CA THR A 73 -23.07 -11.38 -6.12
C THR A 73 -22.17 -10.25 -5.63
N GLY A 74 -21.49 -10.42 -4.50
CA GLY A 74 -20.69 -9.39 -3.83
C GLY A 74 -21.48 -8.46 -2.91
N THR A 75 -22.83 -8.50 -2.94
CA THR A 75 -23.72 -7.64 -2.13
C THR A 75 -25.07 -8.31 -1.85
N PHE A 76 -26.03 -7.59 -1.27
CA PHE A 76 -27.42 -8.00 -1.10
C PHE A 76 -28.35 -6.78 -1.01
N ASP A 77 -29.62 -6.95 -1.36
CA ASP A 77 -30.59 -5.85 -1.55
C ASP A 77 -30.66 -4.84 -0.40
N LEU A 78 -30.64 -5.31 0.86
CA LEU A 78 -30.69 -4.42 2.01
C LEU A 78 -29.43 -3.55 2.14
N HIS A 79 -28.26 -4.11 1.86
CA HIS A 79 -27.01 -3.35 1.89
C HIS A 79 -27.06 -2.25 0.83
N ASP A 80 -27.43 -2.59 -0.40
CA ASP A 80 -27.53 -1.63 -1.51
C ASP A 80 -28.58 -0.54 -1.21
N GLU A 81 -29.74 -0.90 -0.65
CA GLU A 81 -30.78 0.06 -0.27
C GLU A 81 -30.25 1.07 0.76
N LEU A 82 -29.57 0.59 1.80
CA LEU A 82 -29.03 1.43 2.86
C LEU A 82 -27.86 2.29 2.39
N LEU A 83 -27.02 1.75 1.52
CA LEU A 83 -25.90 2.47 0.93
C LEU A 83 -26.40 3.64 0.06
N ASN A 84 -27.44 3.40 -0.75
CA ASN A 84 -28.09 4.44 -1.55
C ASN A 84 -28.85 5.48 -0.72
N ALA A 85 -29.16 5.19 0.54
CA ALA A 85 -29.86 6.09 1.45
C ALA A 85 -28.95 7.13 2.13
N ILE A 86 -27.62 7.00 1.98
CA ILE A 86 -26.64 7.92 2.56
C ILE A 86 -25.82 8.64 1.47
N PRO A 87 -25.23 9.81 1.76
CA PRO A 87 -24.24 10.41 0.88
C PRO A 87 -23.00 9.51 0.73
N PRO A 88 -22.43 9.38 -0.48
CA PRO A 88 -21.32 8.46 -0.73
C PRO A 88 -20.09 8.77 0.14
N GLY A 89 -19.78 10.06 0.37
CA GLY A 89 -18.65 10.47 1.22
C GLY A 89 -18.84 10.27 2.72
N LEU A 90 -20.03 9.82 3.18
CA LEU A 90 -20.30 9.65 4.60
C LEU A 90 -19.61 8.42 5.19
N LEU A 91 -19.32 7.40 4.37
CA LEU A 91 -18.53 6.25 4.81
C LEU A 91 -17.08 6.63 5.10
N ASP A 92 -16.49 7.56 4.34
CA ASP A 92 -15.16 8.09 4.62
C ASP A 92 -15.11 8.87 5.93
N VAL A 93 -16.17 9.63 6.22
CA VAL A 93 -16.36 10.30 7.52
C VAL A 93 -16.41 9.27 8.66
N LEU A 94 -17.05 8.12 8.46
CA LEU A 94 -17.09 7.05 9.47
C LEU A 94 -15.71 6.40 9.71
N ARG A 95 -14.83 6.35 8.72
CA ARG A 95 -13.46 5.82 8.86
C ARG A 95 -12.57 6.67 9.78
N VAL A 96 -12.94 7.92 10.06
CA VAL A 96 -12.20 8.83 10.95
C VAL A 96 -12.18 8.28 12.37
N LYS A 97 -10.99 7.86 12.83
CA LYS A 97 -10.79 7.32 14.17
C LYS A 97 -11.36 8.28 15.24
N GLY A 98 -12.24 7.75 16.08
CA GLY A 98 -12.92 8.50 17.14
C GLY A 98 -14.29 9.04 16.74
N LEU A 99 -14.66 8.93 15.46
CA LEU A 99 -16.03 8.97 14.97
C LEU A 99 -16.55 7.53 14.89
N GLY A 100 -17.70 7.29 15.50
CA GLY A 100 -18.48 6.07 15.30
C GLY A 100 -19.85 6.46 14.74
N THR A 101 -20.62 5.47 14.29
CA THR A 101 -21.94 5.62 13.64
C THR A 101 -22.82 6.73 14.25
N LYS A 102 -22.96 6.75 15.59
CA LYS A 102 -23.75 7.78 16.30
C LYS A 102 -23.22 9.20 16.14
N ARG A 103 -21.90 9.39 16.22
CA ARG A 103 -21.28 10.72 16.06
C ARG A 103 -21.32 11.15 14.60
N THR A 104 -21.02 10.24 13.68
CA THR A 104 -21.08 10.47 12.23
C THR A 104 -22.48 10.87 11.79
N ARG A 105 -23.52 10.15 12.25
CA ARG A 105 -24.92 10.50 11.96
C ARG A 105 -25.26 11.90 12.45
N ARG A 106 -24.88 12.27 13.68
CA ARG A 106 -25.16 13.62 14.21
C ARG A 106 -24.47 14.72 13.40
N LEU A 107 -23.21 14.52 13.03
CA LEU A 107 -22.50 15.45 12.15
C LEU A 107 -23.22 15.61 10.81
N TRP A 108 -23.72 14.52 10.24
CA TRP A 108 -24.52 14.55 9.02
C TRP A 108 -25.87 15.25 9.21
N THR A 109 -26.68 14.85 10.18
CA THR A 109 -28.05 15.36 10.33
C THR A 109 -28.14 16.77 10.91
N GLU A 110 -27.20 17.16 11.78
CA GLU A 110 -27.22 18.45 12.47
C GLU A 110 -26.32 19.51 11.82
N LEU A 111 -25.21 19.09 11.18
CA LEU A 111 -24.27 20.02 10.53
C LEU A 111 -24.16 19.88 9.01
N ASN A 112 -24.89 18.92 8.42
CA ASN A 112 -24.84 18.59 6.99
C ASN A 112 -23.43 18.20 6.52
N VAL A 113 -22.69 17.47 7.36
CA VAL A 113 -21.40 16.90 6.98
C VAL A 113 -21.64 15.65 6.13
N THR A 114 -21.27 15.70 4.85
CA THR A 114 -21.48 14.61 3.89
C THR A 114 -20.19 14.05 3.29
N SER A 115 -19.05 14.67 3.61
CA SER A 115 -17.73 14.35 3.10
C SER A 115 -16.64 14.68 4.12
N LEU A 116 -15.41 14.21 3.87
CA LEU A 116 -14.24 14.63 4.66
C LEU A 116 -13.96 16.14 4.57
N ASP A 117 -14.25 16.77 3.42
CA ASP A 117 -14.10 18.23 3.25
C ASP A 117 -15.09 18.99 4.15
N ASP A 118 -16.35 18.57 4.17
CA ASP A 118 -17.36 19.18 5.05
C ASP A 118 -16.97 19.01 6.51
N LEU A 119 -16.43 17.85 6.87
CA LEU A 119 -16.00 17.55 8.24
C LEU A 119 -14.81 18.43 8.65
N GLU A 120 -13.79 18.54 7.80
CA GLU A 120 -12.63 19.41 8.04
C GLU A 120 -13.08 20.86 8.17
N HIS A 121 -13.88 21.34 7.23
CA HIS A 121 -14.40 22.72 7.27
C HIS A 121 -15.24 22.98 8.53
N ALA A 122 -16.09 22.05 8.93
CA ALA A 122 -16.88 22.17 10.16
C ALA A 122 -16.01 22.17 11.43
N ALA A 123 -14.88 21.44 11.41
CA ALA A 123 -13.90 21.45 12.49
C ALA A 123 -13.10 22.76 12.54
N GLU A 124 -12.67 23.28 11.40
CA GLU A 124 -11.88 24.52 11.32
C GLU A 124 -12.69 25.78 11.65
N THR A 125 -14.00 25.75 11.39
CA THR A 125 -14.93 26.85 11.69
C THR A 125 -15.60 26.73 13.06
N ASP A 126 -15.10 25.85 13.93
CA ASP A 126 -15.62 25.56 15.27
C ASP A 126 -17.11 25.13 15.34
N ARG A 127 -17.71 24.78 14.20
CA ARG A 127 -19.12 24.36 14.13
C ARG A 127 -19.36 23.04 14.86
N ILE A 128 -18.36 22.16 14.88
CA ILE A 128 -18.43 20.88 15.60
C ILE A 128 -18.60 21.11 17.12
N THR A 129 -17.95 22.13 17.69
CA THR A 129 -18.06 22.41 19.14
C THR A 129 -19.45 22.79 19.62
N GLN A 130 -20.33 23.19 18.69
CA GLN A 130 -21.71 23.57 19.00
C GLN A 130 -22.60 22.35 19.27
N LEU A 131 -22.14 21.13 18.93
CA LEU A 131 -22.87 19.90 19.19
C LEU A 131 -22.55 19.34 20.59
N ASP A 132 -23.59 18.99 21.34
CA ASP A 132 -23.44 18.33 22.63
C ASP A 132 -22.58 17.06 22.51
N GLY A 133 -21.55 16.91 23.35
CA GLY A 133 -20.64 15.76 23.31
C GLY A 133 -19.45 15.89 22.33
N PHE A 134 -19.32 17.02 21.64
CA PHE A 134 -18.17 17.36 20.79
C PHE A 134 -17.39 18.55 21.37
N GLY A 135 -16.62 18.33 22.44
CA GLY A 135 -15.75 19.38 22.99
C GLY A 135 -14.54 19.71 22.10
N ALA A 136 -13.82 20.80 22.42
CA ALA A 136 -12.62 21.24 21.68
C ALA A 136 -11.58 20.14 21.47
N LYS A 137 -11.39 19.26 22.46
CA LYS A 137 -10.49 18.08 22.34
C LYS A 137 -10.97 17.09 21.28
N THR A 138 -12.28 16.84 21.22
CA THR A 138 -12.87 15.96 20.20
C THR A 138 -12.69 16.57 18.82
N GLN A 139 -12.91 17.88 18.65
CA GLN A 139 -12.70 18.57 17.38
C GLN A 139 -11.24 18.50 16.93
N SER A 140 -10.28 18.80 17.80
CA SER A 140 -8.85 18.67 17.49
C SER A 140 -8.51 17.24 17.06
N ASN A 141 -8.99 16.23 17.80
CA ASN A 141 -8.77 14.83 17.42
C ASN A 141 -9.40 14.48 16.06
N ILE A 142 -10.60 15.00 15.76
CA ILE A 142 -11.23 14.80 14.44
C ILE A 142 -10.34 15.40 13.36
N LEU A 143 -9.92 16.66 13.51
CA LEU A 143 -9.09 17.35 12.54
C LEU A 143 -7.76 16.62 12.30
N ASP A 144 -7.08 16.19 13.37
CA ASP A 144 -5.84 15.42 13.27
C ASP A 144 -6.06 14.09 12.54
N ASN A 145 -7.16 13.39 12.81
CA ASN A 145 -7.45 12.10 12.16
C ASN A 145 -7.95 12.25 10.71
N VAL A 146 -8.66 13.33 10.37
CA VAL A 146 -9.02 13.64 8.97
C VAL A 146 -7.75 13.91 8.17
N ARG A 147 -6.87 14.77 8.67
CA ARG A 147 -5.57 15.05 8.02
C ARG A 147 -4.73 13.80 7.87
N ARG A 148 -4.69 12.97 8.91
CA ARG A 148 -3.98 11.69 8.90
C ARG A 148 -4.57 10.71 7.90
N LEU A 149 -5.89 10.57 7.82
CA LEU A 149 -6.55 9.74 6.82
C LEU A 149 -6.28 10.23 5.41
N ARG A 150 -6.35 11.55 5.16
CA ARG A 150 -5.98 12.12 3.85
C ARG A 150 -4.53 11.82 3.48
N THR A 151 -3.62 11.94 4.44
CA THR A 151 -2.19 11.64 4.23
C THR A 151 -1.99 10.15 3.91
N TYR A 152 -2.70 9.24 4.58
CA TYR A 152 -2.54 7.80 4.33
C TYR A 152 -3.32 7.28 3.11
N ASP A 153 -4.53 7.78 2.84
CA ASP A 153 -5.30 7.42 1.64
C ASP A 153 -4.65 7.97 0.36
N SER A 154 -3.79 8.99 0.47
CA SER A 154 -2.99 9.50 -0.65
C SER A 154 -1.61 8.83 -0.78
N GLN A 155 -1.21 7.98 0.17
CA GLN A 155 0.12 7.37 0.16
C GLN A 155 0.10 5.92 -0.35
N TRP A 156 0.89 5.69 -1.37
CA TRP A 156 1.14 4.39 -1.98
C TRP A 156 2.42 3.80 -1.45
N ARG A 157 2.45 2.50 -1.16
CA ARG A 157 3.70 1.81 -0.83
C ARG A 157 4.60 1.76 -2.05
N LEU A 158 5.91 1.79 -1.82
CA LEU A 158 6.92 1.67 -2.89
C LEU A 158 6.62 0.50 -3.83
N ALA A 159 6.36 -0.68 -3.28
CA ALA A 159 6.14 -1.90 -4.07
C ALA A 159 4.91 -1.79 -4.99
N ASP A 160 3.80 -1.27 -4.46
CA ASP A 160 2.55 -1.11 -5.22
C ASP A 160 2.76 -0.10 -6.35
N ALA A 161 3.25 1.11 -6.02
CA ALA A 161 3.53 2.15 -7.01
C ALA A 161 4.57 1.72 -8.05
N TRP A 162 5.59 0.96 -7.64
CA TRP A 162 6.63 0.46 -8.55
C TRP A 162 6.06 -0.52 -9.57
N SER A 163 5.19 -1.43 -9.13
CA SER A 163 4.51 -2.40 -9.97
C SER A 163 3.59 -1.71 -10.98
N SER A 164 2.75 -0.78 -10.52
CA SER A 164 1.85 0.01 -11.38
C SER A 164 2.59 0.75 -12.48
N VAL A 165 3.69 1.42 -12.12
CA VAL A 165 4.50 2.21 -13.06
C VAL A 165 5.30 1.33 -14.03
N ASN A 166 5.65 0.09 -13.66
CA ASN A 166 6.39 -0.83 -14.52
C ASN A 166 5.65 -1.13 -15.82
N SER A 167 4.33 -1.35 -15.75
CA SER A 167 3.50 -1.63 -16.92
C SER A 167 3.52 -0.47 -17.91
N VAL A 168 3.33 0.76 -17.41
CA VAL A 168 3.35 1.99 -18.22
C VAL A 168 4.73 2.23 -18.84
N LEU A 169 5.81 2.06 -18.06
CA LEU A 169 7.18 2.23 -18.57
C LEU A 169 7.54 1.19 -19.63
N ALA A 170 7.11 -0.06 -19.47
CA ALA A 170 7.36 -1.09 -20.45
C ALA A 170 6.78 -0.71 -21.81
N GLU A 171 5.55 -0.20 -21.83
CA GLU A 171 4.90 0.23 -23.08
C GLU A 171 5.51 1.50 -23.67
N LEU A 172 5.73 2.54 -22.85
CA LEU A 172 6.38 3.78 -23.31
C LEU A 172 7.73 3.51 -24.00
N ARG A 173 8.51 2.55 -23.50
CA ARG A 173 9.82 2.18 -24.07
C ARG A 173 9.73 1.47 -25.41
N THR A 174 8.56 1.00 -25.84
CA THR A 174 8.38 0.36 -27.14
C THR A 174 8.03 1.33 -28.26
N PHE A 175 7.71 2.58 -27.92
CA PHE A 175 7.19 3.55 -28.86
C PHE A 175 8.30 4.34 -29.56
N ASP A 176 8.29 4.42 -30.89
CA ASP A 176 9.39 5.02 -31.69
C ASP A 176 9.67 6.50 -31.36
N ALA A 177 8.66 7.23 -30.88
CA ALA A 177 8.82 8.63 -30.48
C ALA A 177 9.49 8.81 -29.10
N VAL A 178 9.61 7.73 -28.32
CA VAL A 178 10.23 7.74 -27.00
C VAL A 178 11.65 7.19 -27.11
N GLU A 179 12.63 8.07 -26.93
CA GLU A 179 14.04 7.65 -26.93
C GLU A 179 14.41 6.98 -25.61
N ARG A 180 13.85 7.46 -24.50
CA ARG A 180 14.12 6.95 -23.16
C ARG A 180 12.97 7.26 -22.22
N ALA A 181 12.61 6.32 -21.35
CA ALA A 181 11.66 6.54 -20.26
C ALA A 181 12.16 5.89 -18.96
N GLU A 182 12.14 6.65 -17.86
CA GLU A 182 12.65 6.22 -16.55
C GLU A 182 11.72 6.67 -15.42
N ARG A 183 11.69 5.91 -14.32
CA ARG A 183 11.11 6.40 -13.06
C ARG A 183 11.89 7.62 -12.58
N SER A 184 11.20 8.53 -11.91
CA SER A 184 11.77 9.71 -11.28
C SER A 184 11.12 9.91 -9.90
N GLY A 185 11.23 11.12 -9.36
CA GLY A 185 10.61 11.49 -8.08
C GLY A 185 11.05 10.64 -6.91
N ALA A 186 10.17 10.57 -5.91
CA ALA A 186 10.38 9.77 -4.70
C ALA A 186 10.46 8.26 -4.99
N LEU A 187 9.82 7.80 -6.08
CA LEU A 187 9.84 6.41 -6.49
C LEU A 187 11.26 5.96 -6.88
N ARG A 188 11.99 6.78 -7.64
CA ARG A 188 13.39 6.51 -7.98
C ARG A 188 14.34 6.64 -6.78
N ARG A 189 13.97 7.40 -5.74
CA ARG A 189 14.74 7.46 -4.49
C ARG A 189 14.42 6.32 -3.52
N HIS A 190 13.56 5.38 -3.92
CA HIS A 190 13.08 4.27 -3.08
C HIS A 190 12.46 4.75 -1.76
N ALA A 191 11.73 5.88 -1.79
CA ALA A 191 10.94 6.28 -0.62
C ALA A 191 9.91 5.18 -0.30
N GLU A 192 9.82 4.80 0.98
CA GLU A 192 8.94 3.71 1.45
C GLU A 192 7.48 3.92 1.04
N THR A 193 7.05 5.17 0.99
CA THR A 193 5.73 5.61 0.51
C THR A 193 5.84 6.81 -0.42
N VAL A 194 4.92 6.90 -1.39
CA VAL A 194 4.83 8.02 -2.34
C VAL A 194 3.39 8.53 -2.45
N GLU A 195 3.21 9.83 -2.65
CA GLU A 195 1.88 10.42 -2.90
C GLU A 195 1.45 10.32 -4.37
N ARG A 196 2.44 10.10 -5.24
CA ARG A 196 2.29 9.93 -6.69
C ARG A 196 3.52 9.24 -7.26
N ALA A 197 3.39 8.73 -8.47
CA ALA A 197 4.53 8.37 -9.30
C ALA A 197 4.99 9.54 -10.18
N ASP A 198 6.29 9.61 -10.43
CA ASP A 198 6.88 10.49 -11.44
C ASP A 198 7.65 9.64 -12.45
N ILE A 199 7.46 9.93 -13.74
CA ILE A 199 8.21 9.33 -14.86
C ILE A 199 8.83 10.48 -15.67
N LEU A 200 10.05 10.28 -16.16
CA LEU A 200 10.69 11.15 -17.14
C LEU A 200 10.76 10.46 -18.51
N VAL A 201 10.33 11.15 -19.55
CA VAL A 201 10.36 10.69 -20.94
C VAL A 201 11.20 11.65 -21.80
N ALA A 202 12.24 11.12 -22.44
CA ALA A 202 12.94 11.78 -23.54
C ALA A 202 12.12 11.61 -24.82
N THR A 203 11.54 12.69 -25.31
CA THR A 203 10.73 12.70 -26.54
C THR A 203 10.74 14.09 -27.16
N THR A 204 10.56 14.15 -28.48
CA THR A 204 10.22 15.39 -29.20
C THR A 204 8.74 15.50 -29.55
N ASP A 205 7.97 14.45 -29.25
CA ASP A 205 6.54 14.32 -29.54
C ASP A 205 5.79 13.99 -28.23
N GLY A 206 5.25 15.03 -27.59
CA GLY A 206 4.48 14.89 -26.35
C GLY A 206 3.08 14.31 -26.57
N GLU A 207 2.49 14.48 -27.76
CA GLU A 207 1.17 13.93 -28.09
C GLU A 207 1.23 12.40 -28.15
N ALA A 208 2.30 11.85 -28.73
CA ALA A 208 2.56 10.41 -28.73
C ALA A 208 2.62 9.81 -27.31
N VAL A 209 3.23 10.51 -26.35
CA VAL A 209 3.27 10.06 -24.94
C VAL A 209 1.87 10.05 -24.34
N GLN A 210 1.07 11.08 -24.62
CA GLN A 210 -0.31 11.15 -24.15
C GLN A 210 -1.18 10.03 -24.74
N GLU A 211 -1.00 9.68 -26.01
CA GLU A 211 -1.72 8.58 -26.67
C GLU A 211 -1.50 7.25 -25.94
N VAL A 212 -0.23 6.93 -25.64
CA VAL A 212 0.13 5.72 -24.88
C VAL A 212 -0.50 5.73 -23.49
N LEU A 213 -0.49 6.88 -22.79
CA LEU A 213 -1.03 6.96 -21.44
C LEU A 213 -2.54 6.71 -21.38
N ASN A 214 -3.30 7.04 -22.43
CA ASN A 214 -4.76 6.93 -22.42
C ASN A 214 -5.27 5.51 -22.15
N ASP A 215 -4.50 4.48 -22.48
CA ASP A 215 -4.86 3.07 -22.25
C ASP A 215 -4.60 2.61 -20.80
N HIS A 216 -3.88 3.40 -19.99
CA HIS A 216 -3.46 3.06 -18.64
C HIS A 216 -4.13 3.87 -17.53
N VAL A 217 -4.99 4.83 -17.90
CA VAL A 217 -5.49 5.86 -16.98
C VAL A 217 -6.99 5.76 -16.73
N SER A 218 -7.40 6.10 -15.51
CA SER A 218 -8.80 6.26 -15.11
C SER A 218 -9.33 7.68 -15.33
N GLU A 219 -8.42 8.66 -15.42
CA GLU A 219 -8.72 10.08 -15.64
C GLU A 219 -8.05 10.61 -16.90
N PRO A 220 -8.66 11.53 -17.66
CA PRO A 220 -8.03 12.12 -18.84
C PRO A 220 -6.68 12.75 -18.51
N VAL A 221 -5.70 12.55 -19.39
CA VAL A 221 -4.39 13.19 -19.24
C VAL A 221 -4.53 14.70 -19.42
N HIS A 222 -4.03 15.46 -18.46
CA HIS A 222 -4.05 16.92 -18.46
C HIS A 222 -2.64 17.48 -18.39
N GLU A 223 -2.33 18.50 -19.18
CA GLU A 223 -1.10 19.26 -19.00
C GLU A 223 -1.26 20.23 -17.81
N ARG A 224 -0.33 20.17 -16.85
CA ARG A 224 -0.25 21.09 -15.72
C ARG A 224 1.21 21.46 -15.51
N ASP A 225 1.52 22.76 -15.44
CA ASP A 225 2.88 23.25 -15.16
C ASP A 225 3.99 22.66 -16.06
N GLY A 226 3.67 22.34 -17.31
CA GLY A 226 4.62 21.77 -18.28
C GLY A 226 4.93 20.27 -18.09
N GLN A 227 4.10 19.56 -17.34
CA GLN A 227 4.11 18.10 -17.19
C GLN A 227 2.71 17.54 -17.48
N LEU A 228 2.64 16.28 -17.92
CA LEU A 228 1.38 15.57 -18.06
C LEU A 228 0.99 14.98 -16.69
N ALA A 229 -0.24 15.19 -16.26
CA ALA A 229 -0.78 14.70 -14.99
C ALA A 229 -2.05 13.88 -15.25
N THR A 230 -2.15 12.73 -14.58
CA THR A 230 -3.26 11.79 -14.71
C THR A 230 -3.31 10.85 -13.50
N THR A 231 -4.28 9.95 -13.47
CA THR A 231 -4.45 8.91 -12.46
C THR A 231 -4.51 7.56 -13.18
N LEU A 232 -3.68 6.61 -12.76
CA LEU A 232 -3.68 5.26 -13.32
C LEU A 232 -4.99 4.53 -13.04
N THR A 233 -5.23 3.42 -13.74
CA THR A 233 -6.45 2.60 -13.57
C THR A 233 -6.63 2.05 -12.17
N ASP A 234 -5.54 1.82 -11.43
CA ASP A 234 -5.55 1.38 -10.03
C ASP A 234 -5.72 2.54 -9.03
N GLY A 235 -5.73 3.79 -9.51
CA GLY A 235 -5.90 4.99 -8.69
C GLY A 235 -4.60 5.70 -8.33
N LEU A 236 -3.42 5.22 -8.75
CA LEU A 236 -2.15 5.88 -8.46
C LEU A 236 -2.03 7.19 -9.26
N PRO A 237 -1.87 8.36 -8.61
CA PRO A 237 -1.58 9.59 -9.33
C PRO A 237 -0.23 9.50 -10.04
N LEU A 238 -0.17 9.93 -11.31
CA LEU A 238 1.01 9.88 -12.15
C LEU A 238 1.32 11.25 -12.76
N HIS A 239 2.56 11.69 -12.60
CA HIS A 239 3.14 12.81 -13.34
C HIS A 239 4.17 12.30 -14.35
N VAL A 240 4.05 12.75 -15.60
CA VAL A 240 5.00 12.47 -16.67
C VAL A 240 5.66 13.76 -17.10
N HIS A 241 6.97 13.83 -16.86
CA HIS A 241 7.84 14.89 -17.28
C HIS A 241 8.36 14.56 -18.68
N THR A 242 8.34 15.51 -19.60
CA THR A 242 8.95 15.35 -20.92
C THR A 242 10.19 16.24 -21.04
N CYS A 243 11.19 15.76 -21.77
CA CYS A 243 12.40 16.52 -22.04
C CYS A 243 13.01 16.13 -23.38
N SER A 244 13.93 16.97 -23.87
CA SER A 244 14.78 16.58 -24.99
C SER A 244 15.86 15.59 -24.53
N PRO A 245 16.36 14.71 -25.40
CA PRO A 245 17.46 13.80 -25.08
C PRO A 245 18.69 14.52 -24.50
N PHE A 246 19.02 15.70 -25.04
CA PHE A 246 20.15 16.52 -24.59
C PHE A 246 20.04 17.03 -23.15
N THR A 247 18.82 17.16 -22.62
CA THR A 247 18.57 17.66 -21.26
C THR A 247 18.14 16.57 -20.29
N PHE A 248 18.20 15.30 -20.71
CA PHE A 248 17.68 14.17 -19.96
C PHE A 248 18.34 14.05 -18.59
N GLY A 249 19.68 14.03 -18.53
CA GLY A 249 20.44 13.93 -17.28
C GLY A 249 20.08 14.99 -16.25
N THR A 250 20.09 16.27 -16.66
CA THR A 250 19.72 17.38 -15.77
C THR A 250 18.26 17.31 -15.34
N THR A 251 17.36 16.97 -16.25
CA THR A 251 15.92 16.86 -15.92
C THR A 251 15.65 15.66 -15.02
N TRP A 252 16.35 14.55 -15.21
CA TRP A 252 16.22 13.36 -14.38
C TRP A 252 16.70 13.65 -12.97
N TRP A 253 17.86 14.30 -12.82
CA TRP A 253 18.35 14.78 -11.53
C TRP A 253 17.35 15.72 -10.86
N ARG A 254 16.80 16.69 -11.60
CA ARG A 254 15.86 17.68 -11.08
C ARG A 254 14.54 17.05 -10.60
N THR A 255 13.99 16.14 -11.39
CA THR A 255 12.71 15.49 -11.10
C THR A 255 12.86 14.37 -10.07
N THR A 256 14.06 13.79 -9.93
CA THR A 256 14.35 12.75 -8.93
C THR A 256 14.66 13.32 -7.55
N SER A 257 15.53 14.33 -7.48
CA SER A 257 16.12 14.77 -6.21
C SER A 257 15.11 15.50 -5.34
N SER A 258 15.21 15.35 -4.01
CA SER A 258 14.39 16.14 -3.09
C SER A 258 14.69 17.64 -3.21
N ASP A 259 13.73 18.49 -2.83
CA ASP A 259 13.93 19.94 -2.84
C ASP A 259 15.14 20.35 -1.98
N ALA A 260 15.32 19.67 -0.84
CA ALA A 260 16.46 19.90 0.05
C ALA A 260 17.80 19.60 -0.64
N HIS A 261 17.91 18.47 -1.35
CA HIS A 261 19.11 18.14 -2.13
C HIS A 261 19.40 19.18 -3.22
N ARG A 262 18.37 19.54 -4.01
CA ARG A 262 18.54 20.49 -5.13
C ARG A 262 18.96 21.88 -4.65
N ASN A 263 18.36 22.34 -3.56
CA ASN A 263 18.70 23.62 -2.96
C ASN A 263 20.14 23.61 -2.44
N ALA A 264 20.54 22.57 -1.70
CA ALA A 264 21.91 22.45 -1.18
C ALA A 264 22.95 22.31 -2.30
N PHE A 265 22.64 21.57 -3.37
CA PHE A 265 23.50 21.46 -4.55
C PHE A 265 23.66 22.83 -5.22
N THR A 266 22.55 23.54 -5.44
CA THR A 266 22.55 24.86 -6.09
C THR A 266 23.30 25.90 -5.27
N GLU A 267 23.18 25.86 -3.94
CA GLU A 267 23.91 26.74 -3.04
C GLU A 267 25.43 26.50 -3.08
N THR A 268 25.84 25.23 -3.24
CA THR A 268 27.26 24.83 -3.20
C THR A 268 27.94 24.98 -4.57
N TYR A 269 27.29 24.53 -5.64
CA TYR A 269 27.89 24.41 -6.98
C TYR A 269 27.26 25.35 -8.02
N GLY A 270 26.19 26.06 -7.67
CA GLY A 270 25.37 26.82 -8.61
C GLY A 270 24.30 25.95 -9.30
N PRO A 271 23.35 26.57 -10.02
CA PRO A 271 22.34 25.83 -10.76
C PRO A 271 22.99 25.01 -11.87
N PRO A 272 22.65 23.72 -12.03
CA PRO A 272 23.26 22.88 -13.06
C PRO A 272 22.87 23.37 -14.46
N GLY A 273 23.79 23.21 -15.42
CA GLY A 273 23.51 23.40 -16.83
C GLY A 273 22.72 22.24 -17.43
N ASP A 274 22.48 22.30 -18.74
CA ASP A 274 21.87 21.22 -19.50
C ASP A 274 22.89 20.12 -19.81
N HIS A 275 22.57 18.89 -19.39
CA HIS A 275 23.41 17.72 -19.56
C HIS A 275 22.55 16.51 -19.98
N GLU A 276 23.11 15.71 -20.89
CA GLU A 276 22.49 14.49 -21.42
C GLU A 276 22.44 13.38 -20.36
N THR A 277 23.44 13.31 -19.47
CA THR A 277 23.52 12.31 -18.39
C THR A 277 23.75 12.94 -17.02
N GLU A 278 23.32 12.25 -15.96
CA GLU A 278 23.62 12.69 -14.58
C GLU A 278 25.13 12.67 -14.31
N ASP A 279 25.86 11.68 -14.86
CA ASP A 279 27.32 11.62 -14.73
C ASP A 279 27.98 12.89 -15.28
N ALA A 280 27.52 13.40 -16.42
CA ALA A 280 28.03 14.64 -16.99
C ALA A 280 27.69 15.86 -16.13
N LEU A 281 26.51 15.89 -15.51
CA LEU A 281 26.11 16.94 -14.56
C LEU A 281 27.02 16.94 -13.32
N TYR A 282 27.21 15.78 -12.69
CA TYR A 282 28.06 15.64 -11.50
C TYR A 282 29.54 15.93 -11.82
N ALA A 283 30.03 15.45 -12.96
CA ALA A 283 31.38 15.74 -13.44
C ALA A 283 31.61 17.24 -13.71
N ALA A 284 30.62 17.95 -14.24
CA ALA A 284 30.70 19.40 -14.45
C ALA A 284 30.78 20.20 -13.13
N ALA A 285 30.25 19.64 -12.04
CA ALA A 285 30.30 20.21 -10.70
C ALA A 285 31.51 19.74 -9.86
N ASP A 286 32.38 18.89 -10.42
CA ASP A 286 33.54 18.28 -9.74
C ASP A 286 33.16 17.58 -8.42
N VAL A 287 32.04 16.86 -8.44
CA VAL A 287 31.54 16.06 -7.30
C VAL A 287 31.20 14.65 -7.77
N PRO A 288 31.47 13.59 -6.97
CA PRO A 288 31.05 12.24 -7.30
C PRO A 288 29.53 12.14 -7.52
N VAL A 289 29.13 11.19 -8.35
CA VAL A 289 27.71 10.89 -8.56
C VAL A 289 27.09 10.42 -7.25
N ILE A 290 26.04 11.10 -6.81
CA ILE A 290 25.30 10.73 -5.61
C ILE A 290 24.13 9.84 -6.04
N PRO A 291 24.04 8.59 -5.54
CA PRO A 291 22.90 7.71 -5.79
C PRO A 291 21.57 8.38 -5.44
N PRO A 292 20.49 8.16 -6.21
CA PRO A 292 19.20 8.82 -5.99
C PRO A 292 18.63 8.58 -4.58
N GLU A 293 18.86 7.42 -3.98
CA GLU A 293 18.42 7.03 -2.63
C GLU A 293 18.99 7.95 -1.53
N LEU A 294 20.14 8.59 -1.78
CA LEU A 294 20.80 9.48 -0.82
C LEU A 294 20.41 10.96 -0.99
N ARG A 295 19.68 11.32 -2.05
CA ARG A 295 19.40 12.73 -2.44
C ARG A 295 18.27 13.35 -1.62
N GLU A 296 18.49 13.41 -0.30
CA GLU A 296 17.51 13.86 0.70
C GLU A 296 17.93 15.11 1.49
N GLY A 297 19.08 15.73 1.18
CA GLY A 297 19.58 16.91 1.88
C GLY A 297 20.03 16.63 3.31
N ARG A 298 20.54 15.41 3.57
CA ARG A 298 20.93 14.90 4.89
C ARG A 298 22.45 14.83 5.09
N GLY A 299 23.22 15.45 4.21
CA GLY A 299 24.69 15.53 4.29
C GLY A 299 25.43 14.79 3.18
N GLU A 300 24.70 14.18 2.24
CA GLU A 300 25.22 13.43 1.10
C GLU A 300 26.18 14.24 0.22
N LEU A 301 25.95 15.56 0.04
CA LEU A 301 26.84 16.43 -0.74
C LEU A 301 28.19 16.66 -0.02
N HIS A 302 28.14 16.80 1.30
CA HIS A 302 29.35 16.92 2.11
C HIS A 302 30.16 15.61 2.07
N ALA A 303 29.48 14.47 2.25
CA ALA A 303 30.08 13.15 2.15
C ALA A 303 30.71 12.92 0.76
N ALA A 304 30.01 13.29 -0.33
CA ALA A 304 30.54 13.20 -1.69
C ALA A 304 31.82 14.03 -1.88
N THR A 305 31.86 15.25 -1.32
CA THR A 305 33.05 16.11 -1.40
C THR A 305 34.25 15.55 -0.61
N GLN A 306 34.00 14.75 0.42
CA GLN A 306 35.04 14.11 1.24
C GLN A 306 35.39 12.69 0.77
N ASP A 307 34.80 12.22 -0.35
CA ASP A 307 34.94 10.83 -0.82
C ASP A 307 34.51 9.80 0.25
N ASP A 308 33.46 10.14 1.02
CA ASP A 308 32.94 9.38 2.17
C ASP A 308 31.47 8.98 1.95
N LEU A 309 31.04 8.84 0.69
CA LEU A 309 29.72 8.29 0.39
C LEU A 309 29.68 6.81 0.80
N PRO A 310 28.58 6.35 1.43
CA PRO A 310 28.44 4.94 1.75
C PRO A 310 28.29 4.13 0.46
N GLY A 311 28.95 2.97 0.41
CA GLY A 311 28.60 1.94 -0.56
C GLY A 311 27.17 1.46 -0.30
N LEU A 312 26.33 1.48 -1.32
CA LEU A 312 24.95 0.97 -1.23
C LEU A 312 24.92 -0.50 -1.60
N LEU A 313 24.07 -1.25 -0.90
CA LEU A 313 23.74 -2.62 -1.27
C LEU A 313 22.92 -2.62 -2.56
N SER A 314 23.19 -3.60 -3.41
CA SER A 314 22.44 -3.92 -4.62
C SER A 314 21.78 -5.29 -4.46
N THR A 315 20.92 -5.65 -5.42
CA THR A 315 20.36 -7.00 -5.49
C THR A 315 21.42 -8.08 -5.74
N GLU A 316 22.58 -7.71 -6.29
CA GLU A 316 23.69 -8.64 -6.53
C GLU A 316 24.47 -8.96 -5.24
N ASP A 317 24.37 -8.10 -4.22
CA ASP A 317 24.96 -8.35 -2.90
C ASP A 317 24.10 -9.27 -2.02
N LEU A 318 22.87 -9.59 -2.47
CA LEU A 318 21.99 -10.51 -1.77
C LEU A 318 22.38 -11.95 -2.08
N GLU A 319 22.91 -12.64 -1.07
CA GLU A 319 23.31 -14.05 -1.18
C GLU A 319 22.19 -15.04 -0.74
N GLY A 320 21.04 -14.52 -0.29
CA GLY A 320 19.87 -15.30 0.12
C GLY A 320 18.89 -14.52 0.99
N CYS A 321 17.78 -15.15 1.35
CA CYS A 321 16.75 -14.59 2.24
C CYS A 321 16.70 -15.36 3.57
N LEU A 322 16.40 -14.67 4.68
CA LEU A 322 16.45 -15.27 6.03
C LEU A 322 15.09 -15.40 6.73
N HIS A 323 14.10 -14.59 6.34
CA HIS A 323 12.81 -14.53 7.01
C HIS A 323 11.71 -14.84 5.99
N ASN A 324 11.33 -16.12 5.94
CA ASN A 324 10.29 -16.62 5.06
C ASN A 324 9.38 -17.56 5.86
N HIS A 325 8.13 -17.65 5.42
CA HIS A 325 7.11 -18.50 6.02
C HIS A 325 6.75 -19.63 5.05
N SER A 326 6.39 -20.79 5.58
CA SER A 326 5.96 -21.96 4.83
C SER A 326 4.58 -22.41 5.29
N THR A 327 4.06 -23.49 4.70
CA THR A 327 2.82 -24.14 5.17
C THR A 327 2.92 -24.74 6.59
N TYR A 328 4.04 -24.56 7.31
CA TYR A 328 4.12 -24.85 8.74
C TYR A 328 3.42 -23.78 9.58
N SER A 329 3.38 -22.51 9.12
CA SER A 329 2.50 -21.45 9.66
C SER A 329 1.59 -20.90 8.55
N ASP A 330 1.71 -19.62 8.23
CA ASP A 330 0.88 -18.82 7.34
C ASP A 330 1.46 -18.65 5.91
N GLY A 331 2.48 -19.43 5.56
CA GLY A 331 3.04 -19.45 4.20
C GLY A 331 2.19 -20.28 3.23
N ALA A 332 2.19 -19.88 1.96
CA ALA A 332 1.41 -20.56 0.92
C ALA A 332 2.10 -21.83 0.35
N ASP A 333 3.42 -21.91 0.45
CA ASP A 333 4.24 -22.96 -0.16
C ASP A 333 4.99 -23.79 0.88
N SER A 334 5.28 -25.04 0.53
CA SER A 334 6.03 -25.93 1.41
C SER A 334 7.48 -25.46 1.58
N LEU A 335 8.10 -25.81 2.71
CA LEU A 335 9.50 -25.51 3.00
C LEU A 335 10.43 -26.03 1.88
N SER A 336 10.20 -27.26 1.40
CA SER A 336 10.95 -27.83 0.28
C SER A 336 10.82 -27.04 -1.02
N THR A 337 9.59 -26.64 -1.38
CA THR A 337 9.31 -25.82 -2.58
C THR A 337 10.05 -24.49 -2.52
N MET A 338 9.97 -23.80 -1.37
CA MET A 338 10.62 -22.50 -1.17
C MET A 338 12.15 -22.59 -1.20
N ALA A 339 12.72 -23.64 -0.60
CA ALA A 339 14.16 -23.88 -0.63
C ALA A 339 14.67 -24.15 -2.06
N GLU A 340 13.96 -24.98 -2.83
CA GLU A 340 14.27 -25.24 -4.24
C GLU A 340 14.19 -23.98 -5.09
N ALA A 341 13.10 -23.20 -4.97
CA ALA A 341 12.94 -21.94 -5.69
C ALA A 341 14.04 -20.92 -5.35
N THR A 342 14.41 -20.81 -4.06
CA THR A 342 15.48 -19.90 -3.61
C THR A 342 16.83 -20.29 -4.20
N ARG A 343 17.12 -21.59 -4.27
CA ARG A 343 18.33 -22.12 -4.93
C ARG A 343 18.32 -21.85 -6.44
N ASP A 344 17.18 -22.04 -7.10
CA ASP A 344 17.05 -21.81 -8.54
C ASP A 344 17.20 -20.33 -8.93
N LEU A 345 16.92 -19.41 -8.00
CA LEU A 345 17.24 -17.99 -8.12
C LEU A 345 18.75 -17.67 -7.99
N GLY A 346 19.57 -18.68 -7.69
CA GLY A 346 21.04 -18.53 -7.59
C GLY A 346 21.52 -18.08 -6.21
N PHE A 347 20.66 -18.03 -5.20
CA PHE A 347 21.08 -17.73 -3.84
C PHE A 347 21.86 -18.89 -3.23
N SER A 348 22.73 -18.55 -2.28
CA SER A 348 23.55 -19.50 -1.51
C SER A 348 22.87 -19.96 -0.22
N TYR A 349 21.80 -19.29 0.22
CA TYR A 349 21.05 -19.73 1.39
C TYR A 349 19.57 -19.35 1.38
N PHE A 350 18.80 -20.09 2.18
CA PHE A 350 17.39 -19.88 2.47
C PHE A 350 17.15 -20.04 3.98
N GLY A 351 16.57 -19.05 4.64
CA GLY A 351 16.17 -19.12 6.03
C GLY A 351 14.66 -19.22 6.17
N ILE A 352 14.22 -20.25 6.88
CA ILE A 352 12.82 -20.43 7.27
C ILE A 352 12.61 -19.84 8.67
N CYS A 353 11.53 -19.07 8.88
CA CYS A 353 11.21 -18.41 10.13
C CYS A 353 9.68 -18.38 10.37
N ASP A 354 9.02 -19.56 10.35
CA ASP A 354 7.59 -19.66 10.65
C ASP A 354 7.24 -19.12 12.06
N HIS A 355 5.97 -18.78 12.30
CA HIS A 355 5.50 -18.20 13.56
C HIS A 355 5.64 -19.14 14.76
N SER A 356 5.94 -18.56 15.94
CA SER A 356 5.92 -19.29 17.20
C SER A 356 4.52 -19.46 17.80
N GLN A 357 4.35 -20.46 18.68
CA GLN A 357 3.08 -20.88 19.31
C GLN A 357 2.16 -19.76 19.85
N SER A 358 2.69 -18.60 20.24
CA SER A 358 1.90 -17.52 20.84
C SER A 358 1.03 -16.75 19.84
N LEU A 359 1.32 -16.82 18.54
CA LEU A 359 0.53 -16.19 17.49
C LEU A 359 -0.62 -17.10 17.03
N GLN A 360 -1.68 -17.21 17.84
CA GLN A 360 -2.83 -18.07 17.57
C GLN A 360 -3.60 -17.75 16.27
N ILE A 361 -3.38 -16.58 15.66
CA ILE A 361 -4.05 -16.13 14.44
C ILE A 361 -3.33 -16.62 13.17
N ALA A 362 -2.08 -17.07 13.28
CA ALA A 362 -1.25 -17.46 12.14
C ALA A 362 -0.76 -18.92 12.22
N ASP A 363 -1.51 -19.78 12.94
CA ASP A 363 -1.18 -21.19 13.15
C ASP A 363 0.27 -21.44 13.60
N GLY A 364 0.75 -20.65 14.55
CA GLY A 364 2.14 -20.74 15.04
C GLY A 364 2.53 -22.12 15.60
N LEU A 365 3.77 -22.53 15.33
CA LEU A 365 4.26 -23.88 15.60
C LEU A 365 4.38 -24.16 17.10
N SER A 366 3.93 -25.34 17.52
CA SER A 366 4.25 -25.93 18.81
C SER A 366 5.73 -26.35 18.90
N PRO A 367 6.29 -26.52 20.11
CA PRO A 367 7.68 -26.98 20.26
C PRO A 367 8.00 -28.31 19.57
N ASP A 368 7.01 -29.20 19.41
CA ASP A 368 7.20 -30.47 18.69
C ASP A 368 7.22 -30.27 17.17
N GLU A 369 6.40 -29.35 16.65
CA GLU A 369 6.41 -28.97 15.23
C GLU A 369 7.71 -28.28 14.84
N VAL A 370 8.26 -27.41 15.71
CA VAL A 370 9.59 -26.81 15.50
C VAL A 370 10.68 -27.89 15.41
N ARG A 371 10.62 -28.95 16.23
CA ARG A 371 11.57 -30.07 16.12
C ARG A 371 11.41 -30.83 14.81
N LYS A 372 10.17 -31.05 14.38
CA LYS A 372 9.88 -31.72 13.11
C LYS A 372 10.38 -30.90 11.91
N GLN A 373 10.13 -29.58 11.91
CA GLN A 373 10.65 -28.68 10.88
C GLN A 373 12.18 -28.69 10.86
N HIS A 374 12.82 -28.72 12.03
CA HIS A 374 14.28 -28.85 12.11
C HIS A 374 14.78 -30.14 11.44
N GLU A 375 14.13 -31.28 11.68
CA GLU A 375 14.48 -32.56 11.04
C GLU A 375 14.35 -32.49 9.51
N GLU A 376 13.29 -31.84 9.00
CA GLU A 376 13.09 -31.61 7.58
C GLU A 376 14.19 -30.73 6.97
N VAL A 377 14.56 -29.63 7.64
CA VAL A 377 15.69 -28.78 7.22
C VAL A 377 17.00 -29.56 7.19
N GLN A 378 17.26 -30.44 8.16
CA GLN A 378 18.46 -31.29 8.13
C GLN A 378 18.43 -32.28 6.97
N ALA A 379 17.26 -32.86 6.68
CA ALA A 379 17.10 -33.77 5.54
C ALA A 379 17.36 -33.05 4.21
N LEU A 380 16.81 -31.84 4.02
CA LEU A 380 17.02 -31.03 2.81
C LEU A 380 18.48 -30.58 2.66
N ASN A 381 19.13 -30.16 3.74
CA ASN A 381 20.56 -29.88 3.70
C ASN A 381 21.41 -31.11 3.35
N GLY A 382 20.90 -32.33 3.57
CA GLY A 382 21.54 -33.57 3.14
C GLY A 382 21.33 -33.90 1.66
N THR A 383 20.36 -33.28 0.99
CA THR A 383 20.08 -33.48 -0.46
C THR A 383 20.68 -32.39 -1.34
N PHE A 384 20.81 -31.16 -0.82
CA PHE A 384 21.43 -30.06 -1.55
C PHE A 384 22.97 -30.14 -1.58
N SER A 385 23.56 -29.53 -2.60
CA SER A 385 25.02 -29.38 -2.71
C SER A 385 25.56 -28.39 -1.68
N ASP A 386 26.86 -28.50 -1.34
CA ASP A 386 27.53 -27.66 -0.33
C ASP A 386 27.43 -26.13 -0.60
N ASP A 387 27.13 -25.73 -1.84
CA ASP A 387 26.99 -24.33 -2.26
C ASP A 387 25.62 -23.70 -1.88
N PHE A 388 24.69 -24.46 -1.30
CA PHE A 388 23.39 -23.98 -0.86
C PHE A 388 23.02 -24.47 0.54
N ARG A 389 22.59 -23.56 1.42
CA ARG A 389 22.24 -23.89 2.82
C ARG A 389 20.84 -23.44 3.21
N VAL A 390 20.07 -24.36 3.79
CA VAL A 390 18.82 -24.03 4.49
C VAL A 390 19.11 -23.78 5.98
N TYR A 391 18.73 -22.61 6.48
CA TYR A 391 18.79 -22.24 7.90
C TYR A 391 17.42 -22.41 8.55
N HIS A 392 17.40 -23.06 9.70
CA HIS A 392 16.21 -23.22 10.53
C HIS A 392 16.15 -22.10 11.57
N GLY A 393 15.20 -21.18 11.42
CA GLY A 393 14.86 -20.12 12.35
C GLY A 393 13.43 -20.24 12.86
N ILE A 394 12.99 -19.23 13.60
CA ILE A 394 11.61 -19.09 14.07
C ILE A 394 11.32 -17.59 14.27
N GLU A 395 10.16 -17.11 13.83
CA GLU A 395 9.65 -15.79 14.20
C GLU A 395 9.05 -15.89 15.62
N SER A 396 9.91 -15.70 16.62
CA SER A 396 9.50 -15.79 18.03
C SER A 396 8.84 -14.51 18.49
N ASP A 397 7.61 -14.62 19.00
CA ASP A 397 6.93 -13.51 19.64
C ASP A 397 7.65 -13.06 20.92
N ILE A 398 7.54 -11.77 21.20
CA ILE A 398 7.95 -11.17 22.48
C ILE A 398 6.70 -11.00 23.35
N LEU A 399 6.56 -11.86 24.37
CA LEU A 399 5.44 -11.81 25.30
C LEU A 399 5.47 -10.53 26.15
N ARG A 400 4.29 -10.12 26.65
CA ARG A 400 4.17 -9.03 27.63
C ARG A 400 4.79 -9.44 28.97
N ASP A 401 5.38 -8.46 29.63
CA ASP A 401 6.09 -8.59 30.92
C ASP A 401 5.19 -8.90 32.12
#